data_AF-A0AAY4B7I8-F1
#
_entry.id   AF-A0AAY4B7I8-F1
#
_cell.length_a   1.000
_cell.length_b   1.000
_cell.length_c   1.000
_cell.angle_alpha   90.00
_cell.angle_beta   90.00
_cell.angle_gamma   90.00
#
_symmetry.space_group_name_H-M   'P 1'
#
loop_
_entity.id
_entity.type
_entity.pdbx_description
1 polymer ?
#
loop_
_entity_poly.entity_id
_entity_poly.type
_entity_poly.pdbx_seq_one_letter_code
_entity_poly.pdbx_strand_id
1 'polypeptide(L)'
;MSEKISGVMLLNVCTVLEECENKLAILGNIMPHYNKAHPEARAINIFICHRQFVAKVITDVLVELREKGTFESLFQAVEEKKKKKAQLQDIIKRDQECSQAIEDLQKQLVDIRKEEKRDEMIAHLKDQLQEATFKTGLEREYVKNSVELQVYQAQKLNALSQKELQDEILLLLKKIEEEKCVHKETETFLKKHQANLEEKLEFWMQRYERDTEEKEKEMDTLRSSKANNLTKLQDLAKRCVECEKVIIEDRMKKENLQMQREKELLERQSATKIQAWWRGTMVRKGLGALKKAKKPKAKPGKKDRKKK
;
A
#
# COMPACT_ATOMS: atom_id res chain seq x y z
N MET A 1 -64.84 84.75 74.72
CA MET A 1 -65.42 85.14 76.03
C MET A 1 -65.91 86.56 75.87
N SER A 2 -67.17 86.86 76.19
CA SER A 2 -67.76 88.17 75.91
C SER A 2 -67.51 89.14 77.07
N GLU A 3 -66.35 89.79 77.05
CA GLU A 3 -66.05 90.90 77.96
C GLU A 3 -66.78 92.16 77.46
N LYS A 4 -67.79 92.61 78.21
CA LYS A 4 -68.52 93.84 77.86
C LYS A 4 -67.62 95.07 78.07
N ILE A 5 -67.40 95.83 77.01
CA ILE A 5 -66.55 97.02 77.05
C ILE A 5 -67.25 98.11 77.90
N SER A 6 -66.52 98.66 78.88
CA SER A 6 -66.99 99.75 79.73
C SER A 6 -67.39 100.99 78.90
N GLY A 7 -68.51 101.65 79.25
CA GLY A 7 -69.15 102.64 78.37
C GLY A 7 -68.26 103.79 77.89
N VAL A 8 -67.29 104.24 78.69
CA VAL A 8 -66.32 105.27 78.29
C VAL A 8 -65.30 104.72 77.27
N MET A 9 -64.85 103.49 77.45
CA MET A 9 -64.00 102.79 76.47
C MET A 9 -64.78 102.51 75.18
N LEU A 10 -66.06 102.12 75.28
CA LEU A 10 -66.91 101.84 74.14
C LEU A 10 -67.04 103.07 73.24
N LEU A 11 -67.31 104.25 73.82
CA LEU A 11 -67.44 105.50 73.06
C LEU A 11 -66.13 105.87 72.35
N ASN A 12 -64.99 105.74 73.03
CA ASN A 12 -63.68 106.03 72.45
C ASN A 12 -63.27 105.03 71.35
N VAL A 13 -63.59 103.74 71.51
CA VAL A 13 -63.31 102.74 70.47
C VAL A 13 -64.22 102.97 69.26
N CYS A 14 -65.49 103.31 69.46
CA CYS A 14 -66.40 103.68 68.38
C CYS A 14 -65.90 104.92 67.61
N THR A 15 -65.50 106.01 68.28
CA THR A 15 -65.01 107.20 67.55
C THR A 15 -63.70 106.95 66.80
N VAL A 16 -62.78 106.15 67.35
CA VAL A 16 -61.55 105.76 66.63
C VAL A 16 -61.88 104.86 65.44
N LEU A 17 -62.82 103.92 65.57
CA LEU A 17 -63.24 103.06 64.46
C LEU A 17 -64.04 103.82 63.39
N GLU A 18 -64.90 104.77 63.77
CA GLU A 18 -65.58 105.69 62.85
C GLU A 18 -64.53 106.55 62.11
N GLU A 19 -63.49 107.03 62.79
CA GLU A 19 -62.40 107.76 62.14
C GLU A 19 -61.60 106.85 61.19
N CYS A 20 -61.40 105.58 61.54
CA CYS A 20 -60.76 104.58 60.66
C CYS A 20 -61.64 104.23 59.45
N GLU A 21 -62.95 104.09 59.61
CA GLU A 21 -63.90 103.87 58.53
C GLU A 21 -63.90 105.07 57.56
N ASN A 22 -63.97 106.29 58.09
CA ASN A 22 -63.87 107.52 57.30
C ASN A 22 -62.51 107.62 56.57
N LYS A 23 -61.39 107.33 57.24
CA LYS A 23 -60.06 107.28 56.61
C LYS A 23 -59.97 106.20 55.52
N LEU A 24 -60.59 105.03 55.71
CA LEU A 24 -60.67 103.97 54.72
C LEU A 24 -61.59 104.31 53.55
N ALA A 25 -62.66 105.08 53.76
CA ALA A 25 -63.53 105.63 52.71
C ALA A 25 -62.77 106.69 51.89
N ILE A 26 -62.08 107.61 52.54
CA ILE A 26 -61.20 108.61 51.91
C ILE A 26 -60.10 107.93 51.06
N LEU A 27 -59.45 106.89 51.58
CA LEU A 27 -58.51 106.04 50.84
C LEU A 27 -59.14 105.31 49.63
N GLY A 28 -60.47 105.22 49.56
CA GLY A 28 -61.18 104.75 48.37
C GLY A 28 -61.36 105.84 47.32
N ASN A 29 -61.76 107.03 47.75
CA ASN A 29 -62.00 108.17 46.87
C ASN A 29 -60.70 108.73 46.27
N ILE A 30 -59.56 108.54 46.95
CA ILE A 30 -58.22 108.89 46.46
C ILE A 30 -57.67 107.84 45.47
N MET A 31 -58.17 106.60 45.48
CA MET A 31 -57.59 105.49 44.70
C MET A 31 -58.36 105.24 43.39
N PRO A 32 -57.80 105.53 42.19
CA PRO A 32 -58.56 105.46 40.95
C PRO A 32 -58.89 104.02 40.52
N HIS A 33 -60.00 103.86 39.79
CA HIS A 33 -60.32 102.62 39.06
C HIS A 33 -59.37 102.45 37.85
N TYR A 34 -58.22 101.80 38.06
CA TYR A 34 -57.23 101.54 37.01
C TYR A 34 -57.63 100.41 36.04
N ASN A 35 -57.22 100.57 34.78
CA ASN A 35 -57.42 99.56 33.73
C ASN A 35 -56.55 98.31 33.92
N LYS A 36 -57.07 97.15 33.50
CA LYS A 36 -56.64 95.79 33.89
C LYS A 36 -55.27 95.30 33.36
N ALA A 37 -54.40 96.14 32.79
CA ALA A 37 -53.28 95.69 31.95
C ALA A 37 -51.89 96.28 32.27
N HIS A 38 -51.64 96.84 33.45
CA HIS A 38 -50.27 96.97 33.99
C HIS A 38 -49.91 95.67 34.75
N PRO A 39 -48.65 95.20 34.77
CA PRO A 39 -48.28 93.97 35.49
C PRO A 39 -48.64 93.99 36.99
N GLU A 40 -48.69 95.18 37.59
CA GLU A 40 -49.09 95.41 38.98
C GLU A 40 -50.61 95.23 39.23
N ALA A 41 -51.44 95.13 38.18
CA ALA A 41 -52.90 95.06 38.30
C ALA A 41 -53.37 93.86 39.15
N ARG A 42 -52.61 92.76 39.23
CA ARG A 42 -52.88 91.65 40.16
C ARG A 42 -52.67 92.06 41.62
N ALA A 43 -51.55 92.74 41.94
CA ALA A 43 -51.25 93.21 43.29
C ALA A 43 -52.23 94.32 43.73
N ILE A 44 -52.55 95.25 42.83
CA ILE A 44 -53.53 96.33 43.07
C ILE A 44 -54.93 95.74 43.33
N ASN A 45 -55.37 94.73 42.56
CA ASN A 45 -56.67 94.09 42.78
C ASN A 45 -56.71 93.33 44.13
N ILE A 46 -55.65 92.61 44.49
CA ILE A 46 -55.52 91.99 45.83
C ILE A 46 -55.60 93.06 46.93
N PHE A 47 -54.93 94.20 46.77
CA PHE A 47 -54.98 95.32 47.71
C PHE A 47 -56.38 95.93 47.81
N ILE A 48 -57.10 96.11 46.70
CA ILE A 48 -58.50 96.58 46.69
C ILE A 48 -59.41 95.60 47.44
N CYS A 49 -59.32 94.30 47.18
CA CYS A 49 -60.09 93.29 47.90
C CYS A 49 -59.72 93.22 49.39
N HIS A 50 -58.45 93.44 49.75
CA HIS A 50 -58.02 93.54 51.14
C HIS A 50 -58.58 94.79 51.83
N ARG A 51 -58.54 95.97 51.17
CA ARG A 51 -59.16 97.20 51.68
C ARG A 51 -60.67 97.04 51.86
N GLN A 52 -61.37 96.47 50.88
CA GLN A 52 -62.80 96.19 50.97
C GLN A 52 -63.15 95.23 52.12
N PHE A 53 -62.34 94.18 52.33
CA PHE A 53 -62.50 93.26 53.45
C PHE A 53 -62.28 93.97 54.80
N VAL A 54 -61.20 94.76 54.94
CA VAL A 54 -60.90 95.51 56.18
C VAL A 54 -61.97 96.56 56.48
N ALA A 55 -62.43 97.30 55.45
CA ALA A 55 -63.52 98.25 55.59
C ALA A 55 -64.81 97.55 56.06
N LYS A 56 -65.22 96.46 55.40
CA LYS A 56 -66.42 95.70 55.81
C LYS A 56 -66.30 95.19 57.25
N VAL A 57 -65.16 94.64 57.65
CA VAL A 57 -64.95 94.15 59.02
C VAL A 57 -65.04 95.31 60.03
N ILE A 58 -64.54 96.50 59.71
CA ILE A 58 -64.68 97.69 60.57
C ILE A 58 -66.14 98.15 60.65
N THR A 59 -66.89 98.18 59.55
CA THR A 59 -68.33 98.49 59.55
C THR A 59 -69.14 97.46 60.36
N ASP A 60 -68.89 96.16 60.15
CA ASP A 60 -69.56 95.06 60.86
C ASP A 60 -69.30 95.17 62.39
N VAL A 61 -68.06 95.48 62.79
CA VAL A 61 -67.65 95.70 64.19
C VAL A 61 -68.25 96.99 64.78
N LEU A 62 -68.31 98.07 64.01
CA LEU A 62 -68.93 99.34 64.44
C LEU A 62 -70.41 99.17 64.75
N VAL A 63 -71.13 98.38 63.94
CA VAL A 63 -72.53 98.03 64.20
C VAL A 63 -72.64 97.15 65.44
N GLU A 64 -71.79 96.12 65.58
CA GLU A 64 -71.80 95.24 66.75
C GLU A 64 -71.53 95.99 68.07
N LEU A 65 -70.54 96.90 68.08
CA LEU A 65 -70.21 97.72 69.24
C LEU A 65 -71.35 98.69 69.59
N ARG A 66 -71.99 99.31 68.59
CA ARG A 66 -73.10 100.26 68.79
C ARG A 66 -74.38 99.58 69.29
N GLU A 67 -74.66 98.36 68.83
CA GLU A 67 -75.88 97.62 69.21
C GLU A 67 -75.73 96.76 70.47
N LYS A 68 -74.57 96.09 70.65
CA LYS A 68 -74.39 95.00 71.63
C LYS A 68 -73.19 95.20 72.57
N GLY A 69 -72.26 96.09 72.24
CA GLY A 69 -71.06 96.36 73.04
C GLY A 69 -70.00 95.24 72.97
N THR A 70 -69.99 94.47 71.87
CA THR A 70 -69.12 93.31 71.64
C THR A 70 -68.36 93.42 70.31
N PHE A 71 -67.35 92.57 70.11
CA PHE A 71 -66.44 92.60 68.94
C PHE A 71 -66.20 91.19 68.34
N GLU A 72 -67.15 90.28 68.51
CA GLU A 72 -67.03 88.87 68.12
C GLU A 72 -66.91 88.72 66.58
N SER A 73 -67.49 89.65 65.81
CA SER A 73 -67.34 89.73 64.34
C SER A 73 -65.88 89.88 63.88
N LEU A 74 -65.07 90.68 64.58
CA LEU A 74 -63.63 90.79 64.30
C LEU A 74 -62.92 89.45 64.54
N PHE A 75 -63.23 88.81 65.65
CA PHE A 75 -62.64 87.52 66.03
C PHE A 75 -63.00 86.44 65.00
N GLN A 76 -64.27 86.34 64.61
CA GLN A 76 -64.73 85.43 63.57
C GLN A 76 -64.08 85.71 62.21
N ALA A 77 -63.97 86.98 61.79
CA ALA A 77 -63.33 87.35 60.52
C ALA A 77 -61.82 87.01 60.50
N VAL A 78 -61.13 87.13 61.64
CA VAL A 78 -59.71 86.76 61.80
C VAL A 78 -59.54 85.24 61.81
N GLU A 79 -60.36 84.50 62.57
CA GLU A 79 -60.31 83.04 62.59
C GLU A 79 -60.71 82.42 61.24
N GLU A 80 -61.67 83.01 60.51
CA GLU A 80 -61.95 82.63 59.12
C GLU A 80 -60.73 82.83 58.22
N LYS A 81 -60.02 83.96 58.33
CA LYS A 81 -58.81 84.22 57.53
C LYS A 81 -57.67 83.25 57.88
N LYS A 82 -57.48 82.92 59.17
CA LYS A 82 -56.54 81.88 59.61
C LYS A 82 -56.92 80.50 59.05
N LYS A 83 -58.19 80.10 59.19
CA LYS A 83 -58.72 78.82 58.68
C LYS A 83 -58.55 78.71 57.16
N LYS A 84 -58.90 79.76 56.41
CA LYS A 84 -58.71 79.85 54.95
C LYS A 84 -57.22 79.79 54.56
N LYS A 85 -56.32 80.40 55.34
CA LYS A 85 -54.86 80.28 55.12
C LYS A 85 -54.35 78.86 55.39
N ALA A 86 -54.75 78.23 56.49
CA ALA A 86 -54.38 76.85 56.80
C ALA A 86 -54.86 75.88 55.70
N GLN A 87 -56.13 75.98 55.30
CA GLN A 87 -56.70 75.20 54.19
C GLN A 87 -55.92 75.37 52.88
N LEU A 88 -55.44 76.58 52.56
CA LEU A 88 -54.59 76.81 51.38
C LEU A 88 -53.20 76.16 51.52
N GLN A 89 -52.60 76.17 52.71
CA GLN A 89 -51.33 75.47 52.96
C GLN A 89 -51.50 73.95 52.89
N ASP A 90 -52.61 73.40 53.39
CA ASP A 90 -52.96 71.98 53.28
C ASP A 90 -53.29 71.57 51.83
N ILE A 91 -53.80 72.49 50.99
CA ILE A 91 -53.96 72.27 49.55
C ILE A 91 -52.58 72.21 48.88
N ILE A 92 -51.71 73.20 49.11
CA ILE A 92 -50.36 73.27 48.51
C ILE A 92 -49.52 72.05 48.90
N LYS A 93 -49.55 71.61 50.16
CA LYS A 93 -48.81 70.41 50.60
C LYS A 93 -49.26 69.16 49.87
N ARG A 94 -50.58 68.95 49.73
CA ARG A 94 -51.14 67.80 48.99
C ARG A 94 -50.91 67.90 47.48
N ASP A 95 -50.88 69.11 46.92
CA ASP A 95 -50.54 69.35 45.51
C ASP A 95 -49.07 69.01 45.22
N GLN A 96 -48.16 69.36 46.13
CA GLN A 96 -46.75 68.95 46.07
C GLN A 96 -46.56 67.43 46.23
N GLU A 97 -47.24 66.82 47.21
CA GLU A 97 -47.22 65.36 47.42
C GLU A 97 -47.79 64.60 46.21
N CYS A 98 -48.90 65.08 45.63
CA CYS A 98 -49.49 64.55 44.41
C CYS A 98 -48.54 64.70 43.21
N SER A 99 -47.92 65.88 43.05
CA SER A 99 -46.96 66.14 41.97
C SER A 99 -45.74 65.23 42.05
N GLN A 100 -45.19 64.99 43.23
CA GLN A 100 -44.07 64.06 43.42
C GLN A 100 -44.48 62.62 43.10
N ALA A 101 -45.64 62.18 43.59
CA ALA A 101 -46.17 60.85 43.27
C ALA A 101 -46.42 60.66 41.76
N ILE A 102 -46.88 61.70 41.06
CA ILE A 102 -47.02 61.69 39.59
C ILE A 102 -45.66 61.57 38.91
N GLU A 103 -44.64 62.32 39.35
CA GLU A 103 -43.29 62.25 38.78
C GLU A 103 -42.66 60.85 38.96
N ASP A 104 -42.85 60.25 40.14
CA ASP A 104 -42.29 58.93 40.45
C ASP A 104 -43.05 57.79 39.74
N LEU A 105 -44.37 57.90 39.58
CA LEU A 105 -45.15 57.01 38.72
C LEU A 105 -44.76 57.15 37.24
N GLN A 106 -44.42 58.35 36.77
CA GLN A 106 -43.91 58.56 35.40
C GLN A 106 -42.54 57.88 35.19
N LYS A 107 -41.63 57.93 36.18
CA LYS A 107 -40.36 57.20 36.14
C LYS A 107 -40.60 55.68 36.08
N GLN A 108 -41.45 55.15 36.96
CA GLN A 108 -41.82 53.73 36.98
C GLN A 108 -42.41 53.27 35.64
N LEU A 109 -43.34 54.03 35.05
CA LEU A 109 -43.90 53.73 33.72
C LEU A 109 -42.85 53.76 32.59
N VAL A 110 -41.84 54.61 32.70
CA VAL A 110 -40.72 54.65 31.74
C VAL A 110 -39.79 53.45 31.91
N ASP A 111 -39.56 52.98 33.14
CA ASP A 111 -38.69 51.82 33.42
C ASP A 111 -39.37 50.48 33.11
N ILE A 112 -40.66 50.32 33.42
CA ILE A 112 -41.48 49.17 32.99
C ILE A 112 -41.41 49.03 31.45
N ARG A 113 -41.56 50.13 30.71
CA ARG A 113 -41.42 50.15 29.23
C ARG A 113 -40.01 49.84 28.71
N LYS A 114 -38.97 49.88 29.55
CA LYS A 114 -37.62 49.38 29.22
C LYS A 114 -37.48 47.89 29.54
N GLU A 115 -38.28 47.34 30.45
CA GLU A 115 -38.30 45.91 30.79
C GLU A 115 -39.14 45.15 29.78
N GLU A 116 -40.35 45.62 29.45
CA GLU A 116 -41.19 45.10 28.34
C GLU A 116 -40.36 44.89 27.06
N LYS A 117 -39.61 45.92 26.62
CA LYS A 117 -38.74 45.86 25.43
C LYS A 117 -37.52 44.94 25.56
N ARG A 118 -37.05 44.70 26.79
CA ARG A 118 -35.97 43.74 27.05
C ARG A 118 -36.52 42.32 27.02
N ASP A 119 -37.71 42.08 27.55
CA ASP A 119 -38.38 40.79 27.51
C ASP A 119 -38.84 40.40 26.09
N GLU A 120 -39.35 41.37 25.31
CA GLU A 120 -39.60 41.20 23.86
C GLU A 120 -38.34 40.75 23.12
N MET A 121 -37.20 41.42 23.37
CA MET A 121 -35.91 41.07 22.76
C MET A 121 -35.41 39.70 23.24
N ILE A 122 -35.58 39.37 24.52
CA ILE A 122 -35.20 38.07 25.11
C ILE A 122 -36.07 36.94 24.53
N ALA A 123 -37.36 37.17 24.29
CA ALA A 123 -38.24 36.21 23.62
C ALA A 123 -37.77 35.96 22.17
N HIS A 124 -37.63 37.01 21.37
CA HIS A 124 -37.15 36.93 19.99
C HIS A 124 -35.78 36.24 19.87
N LEU A 125 -34.84 36.52 20.78
CA LEU A 125 -33.53 35.85 20.82
C LEU A 125 -33.61 34.37 21.24
N LYS A 126 -34.55 33.99 22.12
CA LYS A 126 -34.82 32.58 22.44
C LYS A 126 -35.41 31.85 21.25
N ASP A 127 -36.35 32.45 20.53
CA ASP A 127 -36.97 31.87 19.34
C ASP A 127 -35.93 31.66 18.23
N GLN A 128 -35.07 32.65 17.98
CA GLN A 128 -33.94 32.51 17.03
C GLN A 128 -32.95 31.41 17.46
N LEU A 129 -32.63 31.29 18.74
CA LEU A 129 -31.75 30.25 19.27
C LEU A 129 -32.39 28.85 19.12
N GLN A 130 -33.69 28.72 19.38
CA GLN A 130 -34.44 27.48 19.23
C GLN A 130 -34.55 27.08 17.76
N GLU A 131 -34.82 28.02 16.85
CA GLU A 131 -34.83 27.77 15.40
C GLU A 131 -33.45 27.33 14.89
N ALA A 132 -32.37 28.00 15.33
CA ALA A 132 -31.00 27.65 14.96
C ALA A 132 -30.60 26.25 15.48
N THR A 133 -30.90 25.92 16.74
CA THR A 133 -30.60 24.59 17.29
C THR A 133 -31.41 23.48 16.61
N PHE A 134 -32.65 23.73 16.20
CA PHE A 134 -33.44 22.79 15.40
C PHE A 134 -32.84 22.59 14.00
N LYS A 135 -32.51 23.67 13.28
CA LYS A 135 -31.88 23.62 11.94
C LYS A 135 -30.56 22.84 11.98
N THR A 136 -29.64 23.21 12.86
CA THR A 136 -28.35 22.51 13.02
C THR A 136 -28.49 21.07 13.53
N GLY A 137 -29.58 20.74 14.24
CA GLY A 137 -29.93 19.36 14.56
C GLY A 137 -30.28 18.54 13.31
N LEU A 138 -31.22 19.05 12.50
CA LEU A 138 -31.66 18.41 11.27
C LEU A 138 -30.53 18.28 10.22
N GLU A 139 -29.72 19.34 10.06
CA GLU A 139 -28.53 19.33 9.21
C GLU A 139 -27.53 18.26 9.65
N ARG A 140 -27.30 18.10 10.96
CA ARG A 140 -26.40 17.07 11.52
C ARG A 140 -26.90 15.67 11.23
N GLU A 141 -28.20 15.40 11.40
CA GLU A 141 -28.78 14.09 11.06
C GLU A 141 -28.71 13.81 9.56
N TYR A 142 -29.01 14.79 8.71
CA TYR A 142 -28.89 14.66 7.26
C TYR A 142 -27.45 14.35 6.82
N VAL A 143 -26.47 15.12 7.30
CA VAL A 143 -25.05 14.92 6.98
C VAL A 143 -24.57 13.56 7.51
N LYS A 144 -24.93 13.18 8.74
CA LYS A 144 -24.61 11.87 9.30
C LYS A 144 -25.13 10.75 8.41
N ASN A 145 -26.44 10.74 8.12
CA ASN A 145 -27.07 9.68 7.34
C ASN A 145 -26.51 9.61 5.90
N SER A 146 -26.16 10.76 5.30
CA SER A 146 -25.50 10.84 4.00
C SER A 146 -24.10 10.21 4.01
N VAL A 147 -23.28 10.52 5.02
CA VAL A 147 -21.94 9.94 5.19
C VAL A 147 -21.99 8.45 5.51
N GLU A 148 -22.90 8.00 6.40
CA GLU A 148 -23.09 6.58 6.71
C GLU A 148 -23.51 5.77 5.47
N LEU A 149 -24.40 6.33 4.63
CA LEU A 149 -24.79 5.72 3.36
C LEU A 149 -23.62 5.63 2.36
N GLN A 150 -22.82 6.69 2.22
CA GLN A 150 -21.64 6.69 1.35
C GLN A 150 -20.59 5.67 1.80
N VAL A 151 -20.32 5.60 3.12
CA VAL A 151 -19.39 4.61 3.70
C VAL A 151 -19.89 3.19 3.46
N TYR A 152 -21.18 2.91 3.68
CA TYR A 152 -21.77 1.59 3.41
C TYR A 152 -21.71 1.21 1.92
N GLN A 153 -22.00 2.15 1.01
CA GLN A 153 -21.87 1.92 -0.43
C GLN A 153 -20.43 1.62 -0.86
N ALA A 154 -19.46 2.41 -0.37
CA ALA A 154 -18.04 2.20 -0.65
C ALA A 154 -17.53 0.87 -0.07
N GLN A 155 -17.89 0.54 1.17
CA GLN A 155 -17.55 -0.75 1.79
C GLN A 155 -18.13 -1.92 0.98
N LYS A 156 -19.38 -1.84 0.53
CA LYS A 156 -20.02 -2.89 -0.26
C LYS A 156 -19.38 -3.05 -1.65
N LEU A 157 -19.04 -1.97 -2.33
CA LEU A 157 -18.36 -2.01 -3.62
C LEU A 157 -16.94 -2.60 -3.48
N ASN A 158 -16.19 -2.15 -2.47
CA ASN A 158 -14.86 -2.66 -2.17
C ASN A 158 -14.88 -4.15 -1.80
N ALA A 159 -15.88 -4.60 -1.02
CA ALA A 159 -16.03 -6.01 -0.65
C ALA A 159 -16.36 -6.91 -1.85
N LEU A 160 -17.12 -6.42 -2.84
CA LEU A 160 -17.35 -7.14 -4.09
C LEU A 160 -16.07 -7.25 -4.92
N SER A 161 -15.38 -6.13 -5.17
CA SER A 161 -14.12 -6.13 -5.92
C SER A 161 -13.01 -6.94 -5.24
N GLN A 162 -12.92 -6.90 -3.90
CA GLN A 162 -12.03 -7.74 -3.12
C GLN A 162 -12.35 -9.24 -3.29
N LYS A 163 -13.64 -9.62 -3.35
CA LYS A 163 -14.03 -11.01 -3.60
C LYS A 163 -13.68 -11.44 -5.03
N GLU A 164 -13.93 -10.59 -6.02
CA GLU A 164 -13.60 -10.87 -7.43
C GLU A 164 -12.08 -11.13 -7.59
N LEU A 165 -11.24 -10.31 -6.96
CA LEU A 165 -9.78 -10.51 -6.92
C LEU A 165 -9.37 -11.77 -6.14
N GLN A 166 -10.07 -12.13 -5.06
CA GLN A 166 -9.83 -13.38 -4.33
C GLN A 166 -10.20 -14.61 -5.15
N ASP A 167 -11.34 -14.59 -5.85
CA ASP A 167 -11.77 -15.66 -6.76
C ASP A 167 -10.80 -15.81 -7.95
N GLU A 168 -10.27 -14.70 -8.49
CA GLU A 168 -9.22 -14.71 -9.53
C GLU A 168 -7.89 -15.30 -9.00
N ILE A 169 -7.44 -14.89 -7.82
CA ILE A 169 -6.23 -15.46 -7.18
C ILE A 169 -6.38 -16.97 -6.99
N LEU A 170 -7.54 -17.45 -6.52
CA LEU A 170 -7.81 -18.89 -6.38
C LEU A 170 -7.80 -19.63 -7.72
N LEU A 171 -8.37 -19.03 -8.78
CA LEU A 171 -8.33 -19.58 -10.14
C LEU A 171 -6.91 -19.64 -10.71
N LEU A 172 -6.10 -18.61 -10.48
CA LEU A 172 -4.70 -18.57 -10.92
C LEU A 172 -3.84 -19.59 -10.15
N LEU A 173 -4.02 -19.72 -8.84
CA LEU A 173 -3.35 -20.76 -8.03
C LEU A 173 -3.70 -22.17 -8.50
N LYS A 174 -4.97 -22.43 -8.86
CA LYS A 174 -5.41 -23.71 -9.42
C LYS A 174 -4.69 -24.01 -10.75
N LYS A 175 -4.68 -23.06 -11.69
CA LYS A 175 -3.97 -23.18 -12.98
C LYS A 175 -2.46 -23.43 -12.78
N ILE A 176 -1.84 -22.73 -11.82
CA ILE A 176 -0.42 -22.88 -11.50
C ILE A 176 -0.09 -24.30 -11.00
N GLU A 177 -0.96 -24.96 -10.22
CA GLU A 177 -0.70 -26.34 -9.80
C GLU A 177 -1.05 -27.36 -10.91
N GLU A 178 -2.06 -27.08 -11.74
CA GLU A 178 -2.35 -27.87 -12.95
C GLU A 178 -1.14 -27.91 -13.91
N GLU A 179 -0.57 -26.73 -14.23
CA GLU A 179 0.65 -26.62 -15.05
C GLU A 179 1.86 -27.31 -14.41
N LYS A 180 2.06 -27.19 -13.09
CA LYS A 180 3.14 -27.93 -12.39
C LYS A 180 2.96 -29.45 -12.49
N CYS A 181 1.73 -29.97 -12.42
CA CYS A 181 1.47 -31.40 -12.55
C CYS A 181 1.76 -31.87 -13.98
N VAL A 182 1.22 -31.20 -14.99
CA VAL A 182 1.50 -31.50 -16.41
C VAL A 182 2.99 -31.41 -16.72
N HIS A 183 3.70 -30.42 -16.15
CA HIS A 183 5.15 -30.29 -16.32
C HIS A 183 5.92 -31.47 -15.69
N LYS A 184 5.60 -31.88 -14.46
CA LYS A 184 6.21 -33.06 -13.80
C LYS A 184 5.94 -34.35 -14.59
N GLU A 185 4.71 -34.54 -15.07
CA GLU A 185 4.34 -35.70 -15.90
C GLU A 185 5.11 -35.71 -17.23
N THR A 186 5.20 -34.57 -17.90
CA THR A 186 5.99 -34.41 -19.13
C THR A 186 7.48 -34.68 -18.89
N GLU A 187 8.04 -34.15 -17.80
CA GLU A 187 9.45 -34.36 -17.44
C GLU A 187 9.76 -35.84 -17.15
N THR A 188 8.90 -36.53 -16.40
CA THR A 188 9.05 -37.97 -16.11
C THR A 188 8.87 -38.83 -17.36
N PHE A 189 7.95 -38.48 -18.27
CA PHE A 189 7.81 -39.13 -19.57
C PHE A 189 9.08 -38.98 -20.42
N LEU A 190 9.62 -37.75 -20.52
CA LEU A 190 10.84 -37.48 -21.29
C LEU A 190 12.07 -38.19 -20.70
N LYS A 191 12.27 -38.15 -19.38
CA LYS A 191 13.34 -38.89 -18.69
C LYS A 191 13.24 -40.40 -18.93
N LYS A 192 12.03 -40.98 -18.88
CA LYS A 192 11.80 -42.40 -19.21
C LYS A 192 12.08 -42.70 -20.69
N HIS A 193 11.71 -41.80 -21.60
CA HIS A 193 12.01 -41.96 -23.03
C HIS A 193 13.52 -41.90 -23.30
N GLN A 194 14.24 -40.98 -22.67
CA GLN A 194 15.70 -40.87 -22.74
C GLN A 194 16.39 -42.15 -22.23
N ALA A 195 16.03 -42.64 -21.05
CA ALA A 195 16.60 -43.89 -20.52
C ALA A 195 16.37 -45.10 -21.46
N ASN A 196 15.17 -45.20 -22.06
CA ASN A 196 14.83 -46.22 -23.06
C ASN A 196 15.59 -46.07 -24.40
N LEU A 197 16.25 -44.94 -24.65
CA LEU A 197 17.13 -44.72 -25.81
C LEU A 197 18.60 -44.97 -25.43
N GLU A 198 19.01 -44.61 -24.21
CA GLU A 198 20.33 -44.89 -23.64
C GLU A 198 20.57 -46.40 -23.52
N GLU A 199 19.62 -47.17 -22.97
CA GLU A 199 19.68 -48.64 -22.93
C GLU A 199 19.84 -49.26 -24.33
N LYS A 200 19.16 -48.72 -25.34
CA LYS A 200 19.28 -49.18 -26.74
C LYS A 200 20.62 -48.81 -27.34
N LEU A 201 21.15 -47.62 -27.02
CA LEU A 201 22.46 -47.18 -27.49
C LEU A 201 23.55 -48.09 -26.91
N GLU A 202 23.52 -48.36 -25.60
CA GLU A 202 24.44 -49.31 -24.95
C GLU A 202 24.35 -50.72 -25.57
N PHE A 203 23.14 -51.23 -25.79
CA PHE A 203 22.94 -52.52 -26.46
C PHE A 203 23.59 -52.57 -27.86
N TRP A 204 23.39 -51.53 -28.67
CA TRP A 204 23.97 -51.46 -30.02
C TRP A 204 25.49 -51.22 -30.00
N MET A 205 26.02 -50.49 -29.03
CA MET A 205 27.47 -50.31 -28.82
C MET A 205 28.13 -51.63 -28.44
N GLN A 206 27.67 -52.29 -27.37
CA GLN A 206 28.19 -53.60 -26.92
C GLN A 206 28.09 -54.67 -28.02
N ARG A 207 27.05 -54.60 -28.85
CA ARG A 207 26.93 -55.46 -30.03
C ARG A 207 27.98 -55.10 -31.08
N TYR A 208 28.11 -53.83 -31.45
CA TYR A 208 29.07 -53.39 -32.47
C TYR A 208 30.51 -53.73 -32.08
N GLU A 209 30.87 -53.54 -30.80
CA GLU A 209 32.15 -53.94 -30.23
C GLU A 209 32.39 -55.45 -30.38
N ARG A 210 31.43 -56.30 -29.97
CA ARG A 210 31.52 -57.76 -30.11
C ARG A 210 31.61 -58.21 -31.57
N ASP A 211 30.69 -57.73 -32.42
CA ASP A 211 30.64 -58.07 -33.84
C ASP A 211 31.95 -57.62 -34.54
N THR A 212 32.61 -56.55 -34.07
CA THR A 212 33.93 -56.09 -34.55
C THR A 212 35.07 -56.97 -34.02
N GLU A 213 35.11 -57.26 -32.72
CA GLU A 213 36.10 -58.17 -32.11
C GLU A 213 36.09 -59.56 -32.77
N GLU A 214 34.91 -60.11 -33.05
CA GLU A 214 34.77 -61.41 -33.74
C GLU A 214 35.37 -61.35 -35.15
N LYS A 215 35.17 -60.25 -35.89
CA LYS A 215 35.76 -60.06 -37.22
C LYS A 215 37.26 -59.80 -37.20
N GLU A 216 37.78 -59.14 -36.16
CA GLU A 216 39.24 -59.00 -35.99
C GLU A 216 39.90 -60.36 -35.69
N LYS A 217 39.28 -61.19 -34.82
CA LYS A 217 39.73 -62.56 -34.53
C LYS A 217 39.66 -63.48 -35.77
N GLU A 218 38.61 -63.38 -36.58
CA GLU A 218 38.55 -64.05 -37.89
C GLU A 218 39.70 -63.60 -38.81
N MET A 219 39.94 -62.28 -38.91
CA MET A 219 41.02 -61.75 -39.75
C MET A 219 42.41 -62.19 -39.28
N ASP A 220 42.68 -62.26 -37.98
CA ASP A 220 43.97 -62.71 -37.45
C ASP A 220 44.19 -64.22 -37.54
N THR A 221 43.15 -65.04 -37.40
CA THR A 221 43.23 -66.48 -37.70
C THR A 221 43.49 -66.73 -39.19
N LEU A 222 42.87 -65.95 -40.09
CA LEU A 222 43.12 -66.00 -41.54
C LEU A 222 44.53 -65.48 -41.91
N ARG A 223 45.01 -64.38 -41.31
CA ARG A 223 46.39 -63.88 -41.46
C ARG A 223 47.40 -64.94 -41.03
N SER A 224 47.18 -65.57 -39.87
CA SER A 224 48.03 -66.63 -39.32
C SER A 224 48.03 -67.89 -40.19
N SER A 225 46.86 -68.31 -40.69
CA SER A 225 46.73 -69.42 -41.63
C SER A 225 47.46 -69.14 -42.95
N LYS A 226 47.32 -67.94 -43.50
CA LYS A 226 48.03 -67.49 -44.71
C LYS A 226 49.55 -67.50 -44.51
N ALA A 227 50.05 -67.00 -43.38
CA ALA A 227 51.48 -67.05 -43.05
C ALA A 227 52.00 -68.50 -42.93
N ASN A 228 51.29 -69.35 -42.20
CA ASN A 228 51.62 -70.76 -42.02
C ASN A 228 51.55 -71.59 -43.32
N ASN A 229 50.75 -71.18 -44.29
CA ASN A 229 50.70 -71.83 -45.61
C ASN A 229 51.79 -71.27 -46.56
N LEU A 230 52.17 -70.00 -46.41
CA LEU A 230 53.30 -69.42 -47.13
C LEU A 230 54.63 -70.07 -46.72
N THR A 231 54.88 -70.29 -45.43
CA THR A 231 56.10 -70.98 -44.96
C THR A 231 56.15 -72.43 -45.44
N LYS A 232 55.06 -73.20 -45.31
CA LYS A 232 54.96 -74.56 -45.87
C LYS A 232 55.26 -74.60 -47.37
N LEU A 233 54.77 -73.64 -48.15
CA LEU A 233 55.01 -73.55 -49.59
C LEU A 233 56.47 -73.22 -49.89
N GLN A 234 57.09 -72.28 -49.16
CA GLN A 234 58.52 -72.00 -49.26
C GLN A 234 59.37 -73.22 -48.92
N ASP A 235 59.02 -73.97 -47.88
CA ASP A 235 59.76 -75.17 -47.47
C ASP A 235 59.51 -76.37 -48.38
N LEU A 236 58.38 -76.44 -49.08
CA LEU A 236 58.19 -77.37 -50.21
C LEU A 236 59.06 -76.96 -51.40
N ALA A 237 59.09 -75.68 -51.78
CA ALA A 237 59.90 -75.19 -52.89
C ALA A 237 61.42 -75.43 -52.67
N LYS A 238 61.93 -75.18 -51.45
CA LYS A 238 63.31 -75.54 -51.06
C LYS A 238 63.59 -77.03 -51.28
N ARG A 239 62.72 -77.90 -50.76
CA ARG A 239 62.85 -79.36 -50.89
C ARG A 239 62.76 -79.85 -52.34
N CYS A 240 61.96 -79.23 -53.20
CA CYS A 240 61.95 -79.54 -54.64
C CYS A 240 63.32 -79.23 -55.26
N VAL A 241 63.87 -78.04 -55.02
CA VAL A 241 65.19 -77.62 -55.52
C VAL A 241 66.33 -78.48 -54.94
N GLU A 242 66.21 -78.94 -53.70
CA GLU A 242 67.16 -79.88 -53.07
C GLU A 242 67.09 -81.27 -53.72
N CYS A 243 65.89 -81.82 -53.94
CA CYS A 243 65.69 -83.08 -54.65
C CYS A 243 66.19 -83.00 -56.10
N GLU A 244 65.92 -81.92 -56.82
CA GLU A 244 66.42 -81.67 -58.18
C GLU A 244 67.95 -81.67 -58.23
N LYS A 245 68.61 -80.96 -57.28
CA LYS A 245 70.07 -81.00 -57.14
C LYS A 245 70.59 -82.42 -56.91
N VAL A 246 69.97 -83.20 -56.02
CA VAL A 246 70.37 -84.59 -55.74
C VAL A 246 70.20 -85.48 -56.98
N ILE A 247 69.13 -85.31 -57.75
CA ILE A 247 68.88 -86.04 -59.00
C ILE A 247 69.93 -85.67 -60.06
N ILE A 248 70.24 -84.38 -60.21
CA ILE A 248 71.30 -83.90 -61.13
C ILE A 248 72.66 -84.43 -60.69
N GLU A 249 72.99 -84.39 -59.40
CA GLU A 249 74.24 -84.92 -58.86
C GLU A 249 74.38 -86.43 -59.08
N ASP A 250 73.36 -87.23 -58.79
CA ASP A 250 73.37 -88.68 -59.02
C ASP A 250 73.50 -89.02 -60.52
N ARG A 251 72.82 -88.28 -61.38
CA ARG A 251 72.98 -88.37 -62.83
C ARG A 251 74.43 -88.06 -63.26
N MET A 252 74.98 -86.93 -62.84
CA MET A 252 76.37 -86.54 -63.14
C MET A 252 77.38 -87.55 -62.57
N LYS A 253 77.14 -88.12 -61.39
CA LYS A 253 77.99 -89.18 -60.81
C LYS A 253 77.93 -90.47 -61.64
N LYS A 254 76.75 -90.85 -62.16
CA LYS A 254 76.57 -92.00 -63.05
C LYS A 254 77.24 -91.81 -64.41
N GLU A 255 77.07 -90.65 -65.05
CA GLU A 255 77.69 -90.31 -66.34
C GLU A 255 79.22 -90.24 -66.21
N ASN A 256 79.76 -89.61 -65.14
CA ASN A 256 81.20 -89.63 -64.85
C ASN A 256 81.75 -91.04 -64.61
N LEU A 257 81.01 -91.90 -63.90
CA LEU A 257 81.41 -93.28 -63.63
C LEU A 257 81.39 -94.16 -64.89
N GLN A 258 80.50 -93.87 -65.86
CA GLN A 258 80.53 -94.49 -67.20
C GLN A 258 81.77 -94.03 -67.97
N MET A 259 82.01 -92.72 -68.08
CA MET A 259 83.19 -92.15 -68.74
C MET A 259 84.52 -92.68 -68.15
N GLN A 260 84.60 -92.85 -66.82
CA GLN A 260 85.77 -93.46 -66.17
C GLN A 260 85.96 -94.92 -66.57
N ARG A 261 84.89 -95.74 -66.60
CA ARG A 261 84.96 -97.15 -67.02
C ARG A 261 85.33 -97.31 -68.49
N GLU A 262 84.83 -96.43 -69.36
CA GLU A 262 85.17 -96.40 -70.78
C GLU A 262 86.64 -95.99 -70.99
N LYS A 263 87.12 -94.97 -70.27
CA LYS A 263 88.53 -94.58 -70.26
C LYS A 263 89.42 -95.72 -69.74
N GLU A 264 89.09 -96.34 -68.61
CA GLU A 264 89.82 -97.52 -68.10
C GLU A 264 89.82 -98.68 -69.11
N LEU A 265 88.71 -98.90 -69.84
CA LEU A 265 88.62 -99.94 -70.86
C LEU A 265 89.53 -99.62 -72.06
N LEU A 266 89.53 -98.38 -72.53
CA LEU A 266 90.42 -97.89 -73.59
C LEU A 266 91.90 -97.94 -73.17
N GLU A 267 92.22 -97.60 -71.92
CA GLU A 267 93.55 -97.71 -71.35
C GLU A 267 93.99 -99.17 -71.20
N ARG A 268 93.12 -100.07 -70.71
CA ARG A 268 93.39 -101.53 -70.66
C ARG A 268 93.56 -102.12 -72.07
N GLN A 269 92.76 -101.71 -73.04
CA GLN A 269 92.92 -102.12 -74.44
C GLN A 269 94.24 -101.61 -75.03
N SER A 270 94.60 -100.35 -74.76
CA SER A 270 95.84 -99.73 -75.26
C SER A 270 97.07 -100.34 -74.61
N ALA A 271 97.05 -100.57 -73.29
CA ALA A 271 98.07 -101.33 -72.57
C ALA A 271 98.17 -102.78 -73.11
N THR A 272 97.05 -103.43 -73.44
CA THR A 272 97.05 -104.76 -74.06
C THR A 272 97.68 -104.73 -75.46
N LYS A 273 97.38 -103.73 -76.29
CA LYS A 273 98.01 -103.51 -77.60
C LYS A 273 99.52 -103.27 -77.46
N ILE A 274 99.95 -102.42 -76.54
CA ILE A 274 101.36 -102.13 -76.24
C ILE A 274 102.09 -103.39 -75.74
N GLN A 275 101.49 -104.13 -74.80
CA GLN A 275 102.06 -105.39 -74.32
C GLN A 275 102.14 -106.46 -75.42
N ALA A 276 101.14 -106.56 -76.30
CA ALA A 276 101.15 -107.49 -77.43
C ALA A 276 102.19 -107.09 -78.48
N TRP A 277 102.32 -105.79 -78.79
CA TRP A 277 103.38 -105.27 -79.64
C TRP A 277 104.77 -105.52 -79.05
N TRP A 278 104.97 -105.30 -77.75
CA TRP A 278 106.22 -105.58 -77.07
C TRP A 278 106.55 -107.07 -77.06
N ARG A 279 105.61 -107.95 -76.68
CA ARG A 279 105.79 -109.41 -76.73
C ARG A 279 106.11 -109.90 -78.15
N GLY A 280 105.42 -109.40 -79.17
CA GLY A 280 105.72 -109.71 -80.57
C GLY A 280 107.07 -109.16 -81.04
N THR A 281 107.54 -108.04 -80.48
CA THR A 281 108.83 -107.41 -80.84
C THR A 281 110.00 -108.07 -80.10
N MET A 282 109.83 -108.51 -78.85
CA MET A 282 110.74 -109.41 -78.14
C MET A 282 111.00 -110.68 -78.95
N VAL A 283 109.93 -111.30 -79.48
CA VAL A 283 110.03 -112.48 -80.37
C VAL A 283 110.74 -112.13 -81.69
N ARG A 284 110.30 -111.09 -82.41
CA ARG A 284 110.85 -110.73 -83.74
C ARG A 284 112.29 -110.20 -83.70
N LYS A 285 112.74 -109.59 -82.60
CA LYS A 285 114.14 -109.12 -82.43
C LYS A 285 115.04 -110.12 -81.69
N GLY A 286 114.53 -111.29 -81.30
CA GLY A 286 115.31 -112.35 -80.64
C GLY A 286 115.76 -112.03 -79.20
N LEU A 287 115.22 -110.98 -78.58
CA LEU A 287 115.68 -110.46 -77.27
C LEU A 287 115.06 -111.20 -76.06
N GLY A 288 114.89 -112.52 -76.14
CA GLY A 288 114.24 -113.31 -75.10
C GLY A 288 114.68 -114.78 -75.04
N ALA A 289 115.01 -115.26 -73.83
CA ALA A 289 115.53 -116.60 -73.60
C ALA A 289 114.45 -117.70 -73.59
N LEU A 290 114.76 -118.85 -74.18
CA LEU A 290 113.87 -120.02 -74.31
C LEU A 290 114.11 -121.05 -73.18
N LYS A 291 113.05 -121.51 -72.48
CA LYS A 291 113.09 -122.64 -71.54
C LYS A 291 111.81 -123.50 -71.57
N LYS A 292 111.91 -124.77 -71.14
CA LYS A 292 110.82 -125.78 -71.10
C LYS A 292 110.71 -126.48 -69.73
N ALA A 293 109.47 -126.86 -69.38
CA ALA A 293 109.02 -128.02 -68.59
C ALA A 293 109.32 -128.19 -67.07
N LYS A 294 108.24 -128.46 -66.28
CA LYS A 294 108.06 -129.64 -65.39
C LYS A 294 106.60 -129.76 -64.87
N LYS A 295 106.21 -130.91 -64.28
CA LYS A 295 104.84 -131.28 -63.79
C LYS A 295 104.88 -132.45 -62.76
N PRO A 296 104.01 -132.47 -61.72
CA PRO A 296 103.15 -133.67 -61.40
C PRO A 296 101.66 -133.30 -61.13
N LYS A 297 100.63 -134.16 -61.39
CA LYS A 297 99.91 -135.16 -60.52
C LYS A 297 99.28 -134.55 -59.23
N ALA A 298 98.05 -134.85 -58.74
CA ALA A 298 96.94 -135.79 -59.11
C ALA A 298 95.54 -135.19 -58.65
N LYS A 299 94.33 -135.54 -59.15
CA LYS A 299 93.36 -136.67 -58.87
C LYS A 299 92.84 -136.87 -57.41
N PRO A 300 91.59 -137.35 -57.14
CA PRO A 300 90.33 -137.19 -57.93
C PRO A 300 88.93 -137.20 -57.18
N GLY A 301 87.90 -136.58 -57.78
CA GLY A 301 86.47 -137.03 -57.72
C GLY A 301 85.41 -136.07 -57.10
N LYS A 302 84.08 -136.19 -57.37
CA LYS A 302 83.32 -136.87 -58.46
C LYS A 302 81.79 -136.50 -58.48
N LYS A 303 81.35 -135.67 -59.45
CA LYS A 303 79.95 -135.50 -59.96
C LYS A 303 78.84 -135.03 -58.96
N ASP A 304 77.64 -134.59 -59.39
CA ASP A 304 77.05 -134.48 -60.75
C ASP A 304 76.18 -133.19 -60.95
N ARG A 305 75.80 -132.94 -62.22
CA ARG A 305 74.58 -132.29 -62.80
C ARG A 305 73.66 -131.36 -61.96
N LYS A 306 72.94 -130.39 -62.55
CA LYS A 306 72.51 -130.22 -63.96
C LYS A 306 72.20 -128.74 -64.30
N LYS A 307 72.30 -128.36 -65.58
CA LYS A 307 71.55 -127.22 -66.14
C LYS A 307 70.25 -127.71 -66.77
N LYS A 308 69.21 -126.88 -66.76
CA LYS A 308 68.61 -126.40 -68.01
C LYS A 308 68.40 -124.90 -67.88
#